data_AF-A0A450XB10-F1
#
_entry.id   AF-A0A450XB10-F1
#
_cell.length_a   1.000
_cell.length_b   1.000
_cell.length_c   1.000
_cell.angle_alpha   90.00
_cell.angle_beta   90.00
_cell.angle_gamma   90.00
#
_symmetry.space_group_name_H-M   'P 1'
#
loop_
_entity.id
_entity.type
_entity.pdbx_description
1 polymer ?
#
loop_
_entity_poly.entity_id
_entity_poly.type
_entity_poly.pdbx_seq_one_letter_code
_entity_poly.pdbx_strand_id
1 'polypeptide(L)'
;SPVVMSDITSGYNVVKDITWIDEYHDLCGFTGKELDDILSRVIAECPDEWRSPEKRAEAHSMLRTFYNGYRFGAEEHDSLLYNPTLVLYFFDFFSRYCRYPEKMLDQNLAMDRNRVQFVAGLPHGETVVNQALNIEQPLTVPALADDFGID
;
A
#
# COMPACT_ATOMS: atom_id res chain seq x y z
N SER A 1 5.14 13.96 -23.26
CA SER A 1 6.03 14.71 -22.35
C SER A 1 5.16 15.45 -21.36
N PRO A 2 5.17 15.10 -20.06
CA PRO A 2 4.38 15.82 -19.09
C PRO A 2 5.00 17.22 -18.89
N VAL A 3 4.12 18.22 -18.87
CA VAL A 3 4.44 19.63 -18.69
C VAL A 3 5.06 19.83 -17.31
N VAL A 4 6.34 20.19 -17.34
CA VAL A 4 7.10 21.01 -16.39
C VAL A 4 6.38 21.31 -15.06
N MET A 5 6.75 20.55 -14.04
CA MET A 5 6.48 20.79 -12.62
C MET A 5 7.36 21.93 -12.05
N SER A 6 7.87 22.85 -12.89
CA SER A 6 8.81 23.89 -12.47
C SER A 6 8.14 25.04 -11.71
N ASP A 7 6.86 25.30 -11.98
CA ASP A 7 6.23 26.56 -11.56
C ASP A 7 5.48 26.45 -10.22
N ILE A 8 5.38 25.25 -9.64
CA ILE A 8 4.76 25.02 -8.32
C ILE A 8 5.75 25.23 -7.16
N THR A 9 7.07 25.17 -7.41
CA THR A 9 8.06 25.10 -6.32
C THR A 9 8.43 26.46 -5.71
N SER A 10 8.09 27.59 -6.34
CA SER A 10 8.43 28.92 -5.78
C SER A 10 7.51 29.34 -4.61
N GLY A 11 6.38 28.66 -4.41
CA GLY A 11 5.44 28.87 -3.29
C GLY A 11 5.53 27.81 -2.18
N TYR A 12 6.43 26.84 -2.30
CA TYR A 12 6.47 25.63 -1.45
C TYR A 12 6.96 25.88 -0.01
N ASN A 13 7.32 27.13 0.34
CA ASN A 13 7.76 27.50 1.70
C ASN A 13 6.62 27.65 2.73
N VAL A 14 5.37 27.40 2.33
CA VAL A 14 4.19 27.51 3.22
C VAL A 14 3.56 26.13 3.51
N VAL A 15 4.18 25.05 3.03
CA VAL A 15 3.65 23.69 3.22
C VAL A 15 3.99 23.20 4.63
N LYS A 16 2.96 22.82 5.38
CA LYS A 16 3.12 22.09 6.64
C LYS A 16 3.18 20.60 6.31
N ASP A 17 4.25 19.94 6.75
CA ASP A 17 4.29 18.47 6.74
C ASP A 17 3.31 17.94 7.78
N ILE A 18 2.42 17.04 7.34
CA ILE A 18 1.39 16.40 8.16
C ILE A 18 1.53 14.88 8.17
N THR A 19 2.56 14.31 7.53
CA THR A 19 2.71 12.86 7.34
C THR A 19 2.75 12.06 8.65
N TRP A 20 3.27 12.66 9.72
CA TRP A 20 3.41 12.06 11.04
C TRP A 20 2.31 12.46 12.03
N ILE A 21 1.31 13.20 11.58
CA ILE A 21 0.20 13.63 12.42
C ILE A 21 -0.91 12.58 12.35
N ASP A 22 -1.15 11.89 13.46
CA ASP A 22 -2.08 10.74 13.53
C ASP A 22 -3.52 11.09 13.16
N GLU A 23 -3.94 12.34 13.36
CA GLU A 23 -5.27 12.85 12.95
C GLU A 23 -5.52 12.73 11.44
N TYR A 24 -4.47 12.56 10.65
CA TYR A 24 -4.51 12.45 9.19
C TYR A 24 -4.00 11.10 8.67
N HIS A 25 -3.87 10.08 9.53
CA HIS A 25 -3.28 8.79 9.15
C HIS A 25 -3.99 8.17 7.95
N ASP A 26 -5.32 8.25 7.89
CA ASP A 26 -6.18 7.60 6.90
C ASP A 26 -6.31 8.33 5.55
N LEU A 27 -5.77 9.55 5.42
CA LEU A 27 -5.87 10.34 4.18
C LEU A 27 -5.21 9.68 2.96
N CYS A 28 -4.20 8.84 3.19
CA CYS A 28 -3.34 8.28 2.14
C CYS A 28 -3.70 6.84 1.75
N GLY A 29 -4.85 6.33 2.18
CA GLY A 29 -5.30 4.99 1.82
C GLY A 29 -6.78 4.73 2.09
N PHE A 30 -7.17 3.48 1.96
CA PHE A 30 -8.51 3.05 2.38
C PHE A 30 -8.43 2.33 3.71
N THR A 31 -9.40 2.60 4.58
CA THR A 31 -9.63 1.78 5.76
C THR A 31 -10.24 0.43 5.37
N GLY A 32 -10.12 -0.57 6.25
CA GLY A 32 -10.78 -1.87 6.03
C GLY A 32 -12.30 -1.76 5.88
N LYS A 33 -12.93 -0.82 6.60
CA LYS A 33 -14.35 -0.57 6.52
C LYS A 33 -14.76 -0.03 5.15
N GLU A 34 -14.05 0.99 4.64
CA GLU A 34 -14.33 1.55 3.31
C GLU A 34 -14.13 0.50 2.22
N LEU A 35 -13.08 -0.31 2.34
CA LEU A 35 -12.82 -1.41 1.41
C LEU A 35 -13.97 -2.43 1.41
N ASP A 36 -14.46 -2.82 2.58
CA ASP A 36 -15.59 -3.75 2.73
C ASP A 36 -16.89 -3.18 2.13
N ASP A 37 -17.15 -1.88 2.32
CA ASP A 37 -18.31 -1.20 1.76
C ASP A 37 -18.23 -1.16 0.22
N ILE A 38 -17.06 -0.86 -0.35
CA ILE A 38 -16.84 -0.87 -1.81
C ILE A 38 -17.00 -2.30 -2.35
N LEU A 39 -16.36 -3.29 -1.72
CA LEU A 39 -16.42 -4.69 -2.14
C LEU A 39 -17.87 -5.20 -2.15
N SER A 40 -18.65 -4.86 -1.12
CA SER A 40 -20.06 -5.24 -1.02
C SER A 40 -20.88 -4.67 -2.17
N ARG A 41 -20.65 -3.40 -2.53
CA ARG A 41 -21.35 -2.74 -3.65
C ARG A 41 -21.00 -3.37 -4.98
N VAL A 42 -19.71 -3.64 -5.23
CA VAL A 42 -19.27 -4.24 -6.49
C VAL A 42 -19.77 -5.68 -6.63
N ILE A 43 -19.71 -6.49 -5.56
CA ILE A 43 -20.24 -7.86 -5.57
C ILE A 43 -21.75 -7.90 -5.82
N ALA A 44 -22.50 -6.89 -5.35
CA ALA A 44 -23.94 -6.81 -5.61
C ALA A 44 -24.27 -6.74 -7.11
N GLU A 45 -23.36 -6.25 -7.96
CA GLU A 45 -23.52 -6.20 -9.41
C GLU A 45 -23.04 -7.47 -10.12
N CYS A 46 -22.37 -8.37 -9.40
CA CYS A 46 -21.88 -9.64 -9.93
C CYS A 46 -22.92 -10.79 -9.89
N PRO A 47 -22.69 -11.88 -10.64
CA PRO A 47 -23.53 -13.08 -10.57
C PRO A 47 -23.61 -13.66 -9.16
N ASP A 48 -24.67 -14.43 -8.88
CA ASP A 48 -24.97 -14.95 -7.53
C ASP A 48 -23.84 -15.76 -6.90
N GLU A 49 -22.98 -16.37 -7.71
CA GLU A 49 -21.79 -17.09 -7.24
C GLU A 49 -20.84 -16.23 -6.40
N TRP A 50 -20.76 -14.92 -6.67
CA TRP A 50 -19.92 -13.98 -5.93
C TRP A 50 -20.56 -13.48 -4.63
N ARG A 51 -21.87 -13.67 -4.47
CA ARG A 51 -22.65 -13.17 -3.34
C ARG A 51 -22.60 -14.09 -2.13
N SER A 52 -21.88 -15.21 -2.20
CA SER A 52 -21.69 -16.10 -1.06
C SER A 52 -20.77 -15.45 0.00
N PRO A 53 -21.03 -15.67 1.30
CA PRO A 53 -20.14 -15.19 2.37
C PRO A 53 -18.69 -15.67 2.21
N GLU A 54 -18.50 -16.89 1.70
CA GLU A 54 -17.18 -17.49 1.48
C GLU A 54 -16.40 -16.74 0.41
N LYS A 55 -17.05 -16.37 -0.70
CA LYS A 55 -16.42 -15.61 -1.78
C LYS A 55 -16.06 -14.19 -1.35
N ARG A 56 -16.92 -13.56 -0.57
CA ARG A 56 -16.62 -12.25 0.03
C ARG A 56 -15.42 -12.33 0.98
N ALA A 57 -15.39 -13.34 1.86
CA ALA A 57 -14.27 -13.54 2.79
C ALA A 57 -12.96 -13.85 2.04
N GLU A 58 -13.01 -14.65 0.98
CA GLU A 58 -11.89 -14.93 0.10
C GLU A 58 -11.33 -13.65 -0.54
N ALA A 59 -12.20 -12.83 -1.15
CA ALA A 59 -11.81 -11.57 -1.76
C ALA A 59 -11.19 -10.60 -0.74
N HIS A 60 -11.81 -10.46 0.44
CA HIS A 60 -11.27 -9.62 1.51
C HIS A 60 -9.90 -10.11 2.00
N SER A 61 -9.73 -11.41 2.22
CA SER A 61 -8.45 -12.01 2.63
C SER A 61 -7.35 -11.77 1.60
N MET A 62 -7.68 -11.89 0.32
CA MET A 62 -6.77 -11.60 -0.78
C MET A 62 -6.39 -10.10 -0.78
N LEU A 63 -7.36 -9.19 -0.73
CA LEU A 63 -7.08 -7.74 -0.71
C LEU A 63 -6.21 -7.36 0.49
N ARG A 64 -6.47 -7.96 1.66
CA ARG A 64 -5.66 -7.77 2.86
C ARG A 64 -4.22 -8.24 2.67
N THR A 65 -4.03 -9.38 2.00
CA THR A 65 -2.70 -9.96 1.76
C THR A 65 -1.87 -9.11 0.80
N PHE A 66 -2.49 -8.59 -0.27
CA PHE A 66 -1.75 -7.89 -1.32
C PHE A 66 -1.66 -6.38 -1.10
N TYR A 67 -2.66 -5.76 -0.50
CA TYR A 67 -2.82 -4.29 -0.55
C TYR A 67 -2.80 -3.61 0.82
N ASN A 68 -3.00 -4.34 1.92
CA ASN A 68 -2.92 -3.77 3.26
C ASN A 68 -1.46 -3.72 3.78
N GLY A 69 -1.23 -2.92 4.82
CA GLY A 69 0.06 -2.86 5.50
C GLY A 69 0.69 -1.48 5.57
N TYR A 70 0.01 -0.46 5.05
CA TYR A 70 0.52 0.91 5.04
C TYR A 70 0.14 1.62 6.34
N ARG A 71 1.07 2.44 6.84
CA ARG A 71 0.87 3.30 8.02
C ARG A 71 1.45 4.68 7.71
N PHE A 72 0.69 5.69 8.09
CA PHE A 72 1.10 7.09 8.14
C PHE A 72 0.72 7.59 9.54
N GLY A 73 1.51 8.42 10.17
CA GLY A 73 1.39 8.69 11.61
C GLY A 73 2.46 8.00 12.46
N ALA A 74 2.62 8.48 13.68
CA ALA A 74 3.62 8.05 14.64
C ALA A 74 3.13 6.90 15.53
N GLU A 75 1.82 6.80 15.77
CA GLU A 75 1.27 5.79 16.67
C GLU A 75 1.06 4.42 16.01
N GLU A 76 1.45 3.36 16.72
CA GLU A 76 1.27 1.97 16.26
C GLU A 76 -0.18 1.45 16.41
N HIS A 77 -1.04 2.19 17.11
CA HIS A 77 -2.40 1.76 17.43
C HIS A 77 -3.40 1.96 16.30
N ASP A 78 -3.12 2.82 15.34
CA ASP A 78 -4.01 3.04 14.21
C ASP A 78 -4.06 1.83 13.28
N SER A 79 -5.23 1.64 12.66
CA SER A 79 -5.46 0.55 11.71
C SER A 79 -4.59 0.76 10.48
N LEU A 80 -3.99 -0.34 10.00
CA LEU A 80 -3.26 -0.32 8.73
C LEU A 80 -4.22 -0.02 7.57
N LEU A 81 -3.69 0.69 6.59
CA LEU A 81 -4.41 1.14 5.42
C LEU A 81 -4.06 0.31 4.21
N TYR A 82 -5.04 0.24 3.31
CA TYR A 82 -4.89 -0.36 2.01
C TYR A 82 -4.33 0.66 1.01
N ASN A 83 -3.37 0.24 0.19
CA ASN A 83 -2.78 1.06 -0.87
C ASN A 83 -3.87 1.52 -1.85
N PRO A 84 -4.11 2.83 -1.99
CA PRO A 84 -5.24 3.33 -2.76
C PRO A 84 -5.11 3.00 -4.24
N THR A 85 -3.91 3.06 -4.80
CA THR A 85 -3.69 2.81 -6.23
C THR A 85 -3.95 1.33 -6.58
N LEU A 86 -3.48 0.40 -5.75
CA LEU A 86 -3.71 -1.04 -5.97
C LEU A 86 -5.18 -1.43 -5.76
N VAL A 87 -5.85 -0.82 -4.77
CA VAL A 87 -7.29 -1.00 -4.56
C VAL A 87 -8.10 -0.53 -5.76
N LEU A 88 -7.81 0.67 -6.28
CA LEU A 88 -8.48 1.22 -7.45
C LEU A 88 -8.23 0.37 -8.70
N TYR A 89 -6.99 -0.09 -8.91
CA TYR A 89 -6.64 -1.03 -9.98
C TYR A 89 -7.48 -2.32 -9.91
N PHE A 90 -7.60 -2.90 -8.72
CA PHE A 90 -8.39 -4.11 -8.52
C PHE A 90 -9.87 -3.88 -8.83
N PHE A 91 -10.48 -2.83 -8.29
CA PHE A 91 -11.90 -2.59 -8.48
C PHE A 91 -12.27 -2.16 -9.90
N ASP A 92 -11.39 -1.47 -10.63
CA ASP A 92 -11.60 -1.18 -12.06
C ASP A 92 -11.72 -2.48 -12.88
N PHE A 93 -10.89 -3.48 -12.58
CA PHE A 93 -10.97 -4.78 -13.26
C PHE A 93 -12.13 -5.63 -12.73
N PHE A 94 -12.26 -5.75 -11.42
CA PHE A 94 -13.21 -6.63 -10.77
C PHE A 94 -14.66 -6.24 -11.09
N SER A 95 -14.98 -4.95 -11.11
CA SER A 95 -16.31 -4.44 -11.49
C SER A 95 -16.73 -4.77 -12.92
N ARG A 96 -15.78 -4.92 -13.85
CA ARG A 96 -16.06 -5.23 -15.27
C ARG A 96 -16.24 -6.71 -15.54
N TYR A 97 -15.49 -7.55 -14.83
CA TYR A 97 -15.33 -8.96 -15.19
C TYR A 97 -15.79 -9.93 -14.11
N CYS A 98 -16.11 -9.45 -12.90
CA CYS A 98 -16.45 -10.30 -11.75
C CYS A 98 -15.46 -11.46 -11.59
N ARG A 99 -14.17 -11.14 -11.67
CA ARG A 99 -13.06 -12.07 -11.44
C ARG A 99 -11.82 -11.28 -11.07
N TYR A 100 -10.89 -11.91 -10.36
CA TYR A 100 -9.66 -11.24 -9.97
C TYR A 100 -8.75 -10.97 -11.18
N PRO A 101 -7.97 -9.88 -11.16
CA PRO A 101 -6.89 -9.67 -12.11
C PRO A 101 -5.91 -10.85 -12.08
N GLU A 102 -5.41 -11.29 -13.24
CA GLU A 102 -4.36 -12.32 -13.30
C GLU A 102 -3.07 -11.85 -12.61
N LYS A 103 -2.79 -10.54 -12.69
CA LYS A 103 -1.71 -9.89 -11.97
C LYS A 103 -2.30 -9.04 -10.86
N MET A 104 -2.16 -9.50 -9.62
CA MET A 104 -2.63 -8.76 -8.45
C MET A 104 -1.84 -7.47 -8.20
N LEU A 105 -0.59 -7.40 -8.67
CA LEU A 105 0.26 -6.22 -8.56
C LEU A 105 0.45 -5.62 -9.95
N ASP A 106 0.08 -4.34 -10.11
CA ASP A 106 0.46 -3.57 -11.31
C ASP A 106 1.98 -3.46 -11.34
N GLN A 107 2.62 -3.79 -12.47
CA GLN A 107 4.07 -3.71 -12.60
C GLN A 107 4.63 -2.29 -12.48
N ASN A 108 3.81 -1.27 -12.76
CA ASN A 108 4.15 0.15 -12.57
C ASN A 108 4.06 0.59 -11.10
N LEU A 109 3.39 -0.20 -10.25
CA LEU A 109 3.24 0.03 -8.81
C LEU A 109 3.92 -1.05 -7.97
N ALA A 110 4.50 -2.05 -8.63
CA ALA A 110 5.20 -3.12 -7.98
C ALA A 110 6.37 -2.54 -7.22
N MET A 111 6.54 -3.00 -5.98
CA MET A 111 7.68 -2.68 -5.13
C MET A 111 8.96 -2.69 -5.97
N ASP A 112 9.78 -1.64 -5.82
CA ASP A 112 11.02 -1.49 -6.59
C ASP A 112 11.97 -2.65 -6.23
N ARG A 113 11.89 -3.73 -7.01
CA ARG A 113 12.71 -4.92 -6.85
C ARG A 113 14.19 -4.56 -6.95
N ASN A 114 14.53 -3.50 -7.68
CA ASN A 114 15.90 -3.04 -7.78
C ASN A 114 16.38 -2.46 -6.45
N ARG A 115 15.51 -1.80 -5.65
CA ARG A 115 15.86 -1.37 -4.29
C ARG A 115 16.09 -2.55 -3.35
N VAL A 116 15.24 -3.57 -3.39
CA VAL A 116 15.43 -4.78 -2.57
C VAL A 116 16.72 -5.51 -2.97
N GLN A 117 16.98 -5.65 -4.28
CA GLN A 117 18.22 -6.23 -4.79
C GLN A 117 19.44 -5.39 -4.40
N PHE A 118 19.34 -4.07 -4.48
CA PHE A 118 20.38 -3.14 -4.06
C PHE A 118 20.71 -3.34 -2.57
N VAL A 119 19.70 -3.30 -1.70
CA VAL A 119 19.88 -3.53 -0.26
C VAL A 119 20.47 -4.90 0.02
N ALA A 120 19.99 -5.95 -0.65
CA ALA A 120 20.52 -7.31 -0.51
C ALA A 120 21.99 -7.44 -0.92
N GLY A 121 22.45 -6.60 -1.86
CA GLY A 121 23.84 -6.57 -2.32
C GLY A 121 24.80 -5.77 -1.43
N LEU A 122 24.30 -5.00 -0.46
CA LEU A 122 25.14 -4.28 0.51
C LEU A 122 25.76 -5.24 1.54
N PRO A 123 26.85 -4.84 2.23
CA PRO A 123 27.38 -5.61 3.35
C PRO A 123 26.28 -5.91 4.37
N HIS A 124 26.12 -7.18 4.74
CA HIS A 124 25.05 -7.68 5.63
C HIS A 124 23.60 -7.54 5.07
N GLY A 125 23.44 -7.19 3.80
CA GLY A 125 22.15 -6.97 3.15
C GLY A 125 21.22 -8.19 3.19
N GLU A 126 21.75 -9.38 2.90
CA GLU A 126 21.00 -10.64 2.99
C GLU A 126 20.46 -10.88 4.42
N THR A 127 21.26 -10.59 5.45
CA THR A 127 20.82 -10.70 6.85
C THR A 127 19.66 -9.77 7.15
N VAL A 128 19.74 -8.51 6.69
CA VAL A 128 18.66 -7.52 6.86
C VAL A 128 17.38 -7.99 6.15
N VAL A 129 17.49 -8.48 4.92
CA VAL A 129 16.32 -8.99 4.16
C VAL A 129 15.70 -10.19 4.88
N ASN A 130 16.49 -11.17 5.30
CA ASN A 130 16.00 -12.35 6.00
C ASN A 130 15.33 -12.00 7.33
N GLN A 131 15.88 -11.04 8.08
CA GLN A 131 15.28 -10.55 9.32
C GLN A 131 13.98 -9.78 9.05
N ALA A 132 13.93 -8.95 8.00
CA ALA A 132 12.71 -8.25 7.62
C ALA A 132 11.56 -9.19 7.21
N LEU A 133 11.88 -10.39 6.70
CA LEU A 133 10.91 -11.44 6.40
C LEU A 133 10.50 -12.26 7.65
N ASN A 134 11.18 -12.10 8.79
CA ASN A 134 10.84 -12.78 10.03
C ASN A 134 9.72 -12.05 10.76
N ILE A 135 8.49 -12.55 10.62
CA ILE A 135 7.29 -11.98 11.22
C ILE A 135 7.28 -12.14 12.76
N GLU A 136 8.01 -13.12 13.31
CA GLU A 136 8.10 -13.32 14.76
C GLU A 136 9.09 -12.35 15.43
N GLN A 137 10.10 -11.89 14.69
CA GLN A 137 11.11 -10.94 15.16
C GLN A 137 11.33 -9.85 14.10
N PRO A 138 10.36 -8.92 13.95
CA PRO A 138 10.43 -7.90 12.93
C PRO A 138 11.64 -6.97 13.16
N LEU A 139 12.21 -6.51 12.05
CA LEU A 139 13.29 -5.53 12.06
C LEU A 139 12.80 -4.22 12.70
N THR A 140 13.54 -3.70 13.68
CA THR A 140 13.28 -2.39 14.28
C THR A 140 14.37 -1.41 13.91
N VAL A 141 13.97 -0.21 13.50
CA VAL A 141 14.88 0.90 13.22
C VAL A 141 14.55 2.01 14.21
N PRO A 142 15.47 2.39 15.12
CA PRO A 142 15.16 3.33 16.20
C PRO A 142 14.94 4.76 15.70
N ALA A 143 15.52 5.12 14.56
CA ALA A 143 15.32 6.40 13.89
C ALA A 143 15.63 6.27 12.39
N LEU A 144 14.86 6.96 11.55
CA LEU A 144 15.20 7.12 10.14
C LEU A 144 16.32 8.16 10.03
N ALA A 145 17.24 7.96 9.09
CA ALA A 145 18.25 8.97 8.78
C ALA A 145 17.58 10.14 8.04
N ASP A 146 17.91 11.37 8.43
CA ASP A 146 17.38 12.59 7.81
C ASP A 146 17.91 12.82 6.38
N ASP A 147 19.06 12.22 6.05
CA ASP A 147 19.68 12.29 4.73
C ASP A 147 20.05 10.89 4.20
N PHE A 148 19.69 10.62 2.95
CA PHE A 148 20.16 9.45 2.19
C PHE A 148 21.39 9.85 1.36
N GLY A 149 22.53 10.06 2.03
CA GLY A 149 23.82 10.24 1.38
C GLY A 149 24.49 8.89 1.13
N ILE A 150 24.70 8.53 -0.14
CA ILE A 150 25.65 7.48 -0.50
C ILE A 150 26.96 8.22 -0.84
N ASP A 151 27.91 8.26 0.09
CA ASP A 151 29.27 8.73 -0.19
C ASP A 151 30.03 7.73 -1.11
#